data_AF-A0A5C5GFG2-F1
#
_entry.id   AF-A0A5C5GFG2-F1
#
_cell.length_a   1.000
_cell.length_b   1.000
_cell.length_c   1.000
_cell.angle_alpha   90.00
_cell.angle_beta   90.00
_cell.angle_gamma   90.00
#
_symmetry.space_group_name_H-M   'P 1'
#
loop_
_entity.id
_entity.type
_entity.pdbx_description
1 polymer ?
#
loop_
_entity_poly.entity_id
_entity_poly.type
_entity_poly.pdbx_seq_one_letter_code
_entity_poly.pdbx_strand_id
1 'polypeptide(L)' 'MSSLAAYRKRTGLSQRALAEALGRDQSIISRLEGGSLMPTISFAFEIERFTQGEVPASSWVPADPKARAAS' A
#
# COMPACT_ATOMS: atom_id res chain seq x y z
N MET A 1 -0.59 -8.39 10.41
CA MET A 1 -0.66 -7.79 9.05
C MET A 1 0.23 -6.57 9.04
N SER A 2 1.04 -6.38 7.99
CA SER A 2 1.96 -5.24 7.90
C SER A 2 1.40 -4.17 6.97
N SER A 3 1.71 -2.89 7.22
CA SER A 3 1.46 -1.83 6.25
C SER A 3 2.50 -1.87 5.14
N LEU A 4 2.19 -1.26 3.98
CA LEU A 4 3.15 -1.16 2.87
C LEU A 4 4.48 -0.51 3.29
N ALA A 5 4.40 0.53 4.13
CA ALA A 5 5.58 1.20 4.68
C ALA A 5 6.41 0.28 5.58
N ALA A 6 5.76 -0.55 6.40
CA ALA A 6 6.44 -1.51 7.26
C ALA A 6 7.13 -2.60 6.44
N TYR A 7 6.43 -3.18 5.46
CA TYR A 7 7.00 -4.16 4.52
C TYR A 7 8.25 -3.61 3.82
N ARG A 8 8.14 -2.40 3.27
CA ARG A 8 9.21 -1.73 2.53
C ARG A 8 10.45 -1.51 3.41
N LYS A 9 10.27 -0.96 4.62
CA LYS A 9 11.37 -0.69 5.56
C LYS A 9 12.06 -1.98 5.99
N ARG A 10 11.30 -3.03 6.29
CA ARG A 10 11.83 -4.35 6.71
C ARG A 10 12.62 -5.03 5.59
N THR A 11 12.17 -4.92 4.35
CA THR A 11 12.83 -5.51 3.17
C THR A 11 13.95 -4.64 2.60
N GLY A 12 14.23 -3.47 3.18
CA GLY A 12 15.28 -2.56 2.73
C GLY A 12 14.97 -1.84 1.41
N LEU A 13 13.72 -1.90 0.94
CA LEU A 13 13.31 -1.25 -0.29
C LEU A 13 13.21 0.28 -0.10
N SER A 14 13.68 1.04 -1.08
CA SER A 14 13.30 2.46 -1.19
C SER A 14 11.88 2.57 -1.77
N GLN A 15 11.20 3.71 -1.57
CA GLN A 15 9.89 3.93 -2.20
C GLN A 15 10.01 3.87 -3.72
N ARG A 16 11.12 4.37 -4.28
CA ARG A 16 11.41 4.33 -5.72
C ARG A 16 11.57 2.89 -6.22
N ALA A 17 12.35 2.07 -5.52
CA ALA A 17 12.55 0.67 -5.90
C ALA A 17 11.24 -0.14 -5.86
N LEU A 18 10.40 0.09 -4.85
CA LEU A 18 9.07 -0.51 -4.78
C LEU A 18 8.17 -0.04 -5.94
N ALA A 19 8.22 1.26 -6.28
CA ALA A 19 7.44 1.80 -7.37
C ALA A 19 7.86 1.22 -8.73
N GLU A 20 9.17 1.14 -8.98
CA GLU A 20 9.74 0.51 -10.17
C GLU A 20 9.30 -0.96 -10.30
N ALA A 21 9.33 -1.72 -9.20
CA ALA A 21 8.90 -3.11 -9.17
C ALA A 21 7.40 -3.30 -9.45
N LEU A 22 6.57 -2.29 -9.17
CA LEU A 22 5.12 -2.27 -9.43
C LEU A 22 4.76 -1.50 -10.70
N GLY A 23 5.74 -0.99 -11.46
CA GLY A 23 5.51 -0.17 -12.66
C GLY A 23 4.72 1.11 -12.37
N ARG A 24 5.05 1.81 -11.27
CA ARG A 24 4.41 3.07 -10.84
C ARG A 24 5.45 4.16 -10.57
N ASP A 25 4.99 5.40 -10.51
CA ASP A 25 5.79 6.51 -9.99
C ASP A 25 6.00 6.41 -8.47
N GLN A 26 7.17 6.82 -7.98
CA GLN A 26 7.46 6.91 -6.55
C GLN A 26 6.40 7.72 -5.78
N SER A 27 5.84 8.77 -6.41
CA SER A 27 4.81 9.63 -5.80
C SER A 27 3.54 8.86 -5.44
N ILE A 28 3.24 7.76 -6.14
CA ILE A 28 2.11 6.87 -5.82
C ILE A 28 2.38 6.14 -4.51
N ILE A 29 3.57 5.53 -4.37
CA ILE A 29 3.96 4.82 -3.15
C ILE A 29 3.98 5.76 -1.94
N SER A 30 4.54 6.96 -2.09
CA SER A 30 4.55 7.96 -1.01
C SER A 30 3.14 8.33 -0.54
N ARG A 31 2.21 8.58 -1.48
CA ARG A 31 0.82 8.90 -1.15
C ARG A 31 0.05 7.72 -0.54
N LEU A 32 0.32 6.49 -0.97
CA LEU A 32 -0.24 5.28 -0.35
C LEU A 32 0.23 5.13 1.10
N GLU A 33 1.55 5.27 1.34
CA GLU A 33 2.11 5.18 2.70
C GLU A 33 1.61 6.29 3.62
N GLY A 34 1.37 7.48 3.07
CA GLY A 34 0.82 8.63 3.79
C GLY A 34 -0.72 8.65 3.90
N GLY A 35 -1.42 7.69 3.28
CA GLY A 35 -2.89 7.59 3.32
C GLY A 35 -3.64 8.63 2.48
N SER A 36 -2.96 9.54 1.78
CA SER A 36 -3.58 10.56 0.91
C SER A 36 -4.05 10.00 -0.44
N LEU A 37 -3.63 8.79 -0.78
CA LEU A 37 -4.12 8.01 -1.91
C LEU A 37 -4.59 6.65 -1.42
N MET A 38 -5.74 6.20 -1.91
CA MET A 38 -6.15 4.80 -1.81
C MET A 38 -5.85 4.07 -3.11
N PRO A 39 -5.32 2.84 -3.04
CA PRO A 39 -5.15 2.04 -4.24
C PRO A 39 -6.52 1.64 -4.79
N THR A 40 -6.62 1.48 -6.10
CA THR A 40 -7.75 0.78 -6.70
C THR A 40 -7.73 -0.68 -6.24
N ILE A 41 -8.87 -1.38 -6.34
CA ILE A 41 -8.95 -2.79 -5.95
C ILE A 41 -7.90 -3.66 -6.67
N SER A 42 -7.74 -3.46 -7.98
CA SER A 42 -6.75 -4.18 -8.78
C SER A 42 -5.32 -3.93 -8.29
N PHE A 43 -5.01 -2.68 -7.93
CA PHE A 43 -3.67 -2.34 -7.45
C PHE A 43 -3.41 -2.84 -6.03
N ALA A 44 -4.43 -2.85 -5.16
CA ALA A 44 -4.31 -3.45 -3.83
C ALA A 44 -3.95 -4.94 -3.92
N PHE A 45 -4.62 -5.69 -4.82
CA PHE A 45 -4.30 -7.10 -5.06
C PHE A 45 -2.96 -7.30 -5.79
N GLU A 46 -2.52 -6.36 -6.61
CA GLU A 46 -1.17 -6.38 -7.21
C GLU A 46 -0.10 -6.27 -6.10
N ILE A 47 -0.27 -5.34 -5.17
CA ILE A 47 0.63 -5.20 -4.01
C ILE A 47 0.59 -6.46 -3.13
N GLU A 48 -0.59 -7.03 -2.88
CA GLU A 48 -0.73 -8.26 -2.10
C GLU A 48 0.07 -9.41 -2.73
N ARG A 49 -0.04 -9.60 -4.05
CA ARG A 49 0.73 -10.63 -4.78
C ARG A 49 2.23 -10.36 -4.74
N PHE A 50 2.65 -9.12 -4.95
CA PHE A 50 4.05 -8.71 -4.88
C PHE A 50 4.66 -8.97 -3.50
N THR A 51 3.89 -8.72 -2.44
CA THR A 51 4.30 -8.92 -1.04
C THR A 51 3.99 -10.32 -0.51
N GLN A 52 3.56 -11.25 -1.38
CA GLN A 52 3.17 -12.61 -1.02
C GLN A 52 2.18 -12.69 0.17
N GLY A 53 1.22 -11.76 0.22
CA GLY A 53 0.19 -11.71 1.25
C GLY A 53 0.57 -10.95 2.53
N GLU A 54 1.81 -10.46 2.66
CA GLU A 54 2.24 -9.72 3.85
C GLU A 54 1.54 -8.36 4.03
N VAL A 55 1.17 -7.74 2.91
CA VAL A 55 0.35 -6.54 2.84
C VAL A 55 -0.97 -6.92 2.15
N PRO A 56 -1.98 -7.39 2.90
CA PRO A 56 -3.24 -7.83 2.30
C PRO A 56 -4.04 -6.63 1.76
N ALA A 57 -4.79 -6.83 0.68
CA ALA A 57 -5.65 -5.81 0.08
C ALA A 57 -6.69 -5.26 1.09
N SER A 58 -7.11 -6.07 2.06
CA SER A 58 -8.02 -5.67 3.13
C SER A 58 -7.43 -4.63 4.08
N SER A 59 -6.10 -4.43 4.10
CA SER A 59 -5.44 -3.45 4.97
C SER A 59 -5.76 -2.00 4.64
N TRP A 60 -6.25 -1.72 3.43
CA TRP A 60 -6.72 -0.40 3.00
C TRP A 60 -8.23 -0.18 3.24
N VAL A 61 -8.95 -1.22 3.67
CA VAL A 61 -10.38 -1.13 3.98
C VAL A 61 -10.55 -1.01 5.49
N PRO A 62 -11.06 0.13 6.00
CA PRO A 62 -11.34 0.27 7.42
C PRO A 62 -12.34 -0.80 7.88
N ALA A 63 -12.13 -1.35 9.07
CA ALA A 63 -13.09 -2.29 9.67
C ALA A 63 -14.48 -1.67 9.89
N ASP A 64 -14.54 -0.34 10.06
CA ASP A 64 -15.77 0.44 10.04
C ASP A 64 -15.73 1.46 8.88
N PRO A 65 -16.56 1.27 7.84
CA PRO A 65 -16.66 2.21 6.72
C PRO A 65 -17.01 3.64 7.13
N LYS A 66 -17.67 3.84 8.28
CA LYS A 66 -18.07 5.18 8.78
C LYS A 66 -16.90 5.96 9.36
N ALA A 67 -15.84 5.28 9.81
CA ALA A 67 -14.67 5.93 10.42
C ALA A 67 -13.90 6.84 9.45
N ARG A 68 -14.05 6.62 8.13
CA ARG A 68 -13.34 7.39 7.09
C ARG A 68 -14.01 8.72 6.72
N ALA A 69 -15.32 8.85 6.94
CA ALA A 69 -16.05 10.08 6.58
C ALA A 69 -15.79 11.26 7.52
N ALA A 70 -15.02 11.05 8.59
CA ALA A 70 -14.81 12.00 9.68
C ALA A 70 -13.39 12.62 9.71
N SER A 71 -12.60 12.52 8.63
CA SER A 71 -11.22 13.03 8.55
C SER A 71 -10.99 13.90 7.32
#